data_AF-A0A9C8JEM0-F1
#
_entry.id   AF-A0A9C8JEM0-F1
#
_cell.length_a   1.000
_cell.length_b   1.000
_cell.length_c   1.000
_cell.angle_alpha   90.00
_cell.angle_beta   90.00
_cell.angle_gamma   90.00
#
_symmetry.space_group_name_H-M   'P 1'
#
loop_
_entity.id
_entity.type
_entity.pdbx_description
1 polymer ?
#
loop_
_entity_poly.entity_id
_entity_poly.type
_entity_poly.pdbx_seq_one_letter_code
_entity_poly.pdbx_strand_id
1 'polypeptide(L)'
;MDTVALQSRRIVSGMRPTGQLHLGHYHGVLKNWIKLQHEFDCFFFVADWHALTTHYEDTRGIEESVWEMVIDWIAAGIEPSAVSLFLQSQVPEHAELHLLLSMITPVSWLERVPTYKDQQEKLKEKDLATYGFLGYPLLQGADILIYRAGQVPVGEDQVSHVELTREVARRFNHIYGREQDFEQKAEAAIMKMGKKNAKLYNNLRKAYQEKGDAEALETARALLKSQQNLALGDTERLFGFLEGGGKVILPEPKALLTPAS
;
A
#
# COMPACT_ATOMS: atom_id res chain seq x y z
N MET A 1 6.86 10.37 -16.38
CA MET A 1 7.22 9.01 -15.91
C MET A 1 5.94 8.31 -15.53
N ASP A 2 5.74 7.06 -15.98
CA ASP A 2 4.51 6.27 -15.75
C ASP A 2 4.19 6.18 -14.24
N THR A 3 3.00 6.63 -13.82
CA THR A 3 2.54 6.54 -12.43
C THR A 3 2.56 5.11 -11.91
N VAL A 4 2.24 4.14 -12.77
CA VAL A 4 2.28 2.70 -12.48
C VAL A 4 3.71 2.19 -12.35
N ALA A 5 4.65 2.65 -13.19
CA ALA A 5 6.04 2.26 -13.12
C ALA A 5 6.73 2.85 -11.86
N LEU A 6 6.39 4.10 -11.51
CA LEU A 6 6.82 4.74 -10.27
C LEU A 6 6.30 3.99 -9.03
N GLN A 7 5.03 3.57 -9.03
CA GLN A 7 4.45 2.77 -7.95
C GLN A 7 5.18 1.43 -7.79
N SER A 8 5.46 0.71 -8.88
CA SER A 8 6.16 -0.58 -8.82
C SER A 8 7.61 -0.51 -8.29
N ARG A 9 8.22 0.68 -8.29
CA ARG A 9 9.58 0.91 -7.78
C ARG A 9 9.63 1.36 -6.33
N ARG A 10 8.48 1.71 -5.72
CA ARG A 10 8.42 2.15 -4.33
C ARG A 10 8.12 1.00 -3.41
N ILE A 11 8.93 0.90 -2.36
CA ILE A 11 8.69 -0.01 -1.26
C ILE A 11 8.51 0.75 0.04
N VAL A 12 7.65 0.22 0.90
CA VAL A 12 7.46 0.73 2.26
C VAL A 12 7.51 -0.43 3.23
N SER A 13 8.28 -0.28 4.30
CA SER A 13 8.40 -1.28 5.34
C SER A 13 8.68 -0.58 6.67
N GLY A 14 8.05 -1.04 7.74
CA GLY A 14 8.24 -0.46 9.06
C GLY A 14 8.40 -1.53 10.12
N MET A 15 9.07 -1.18 11.21
CA MET A 15 9.17 -2.05 12.38
C MET A 15 8.72 -1.30 13.63
N ARG A 16 8.07 -2.02 14.53
CA ARG A 16 7.68 -1.47 15.84
C ARG A 16 8.91 -1.37 16.75
N PRO A 17 9.09 -0.26 17.49
CA PRO A 17 10.14 -0.15 18.49
C PRO A 17 9.77 -0.98 19.73
N THR A 18 10.27 -2.22 19.83
CA THR A 18 9.97 -3.16 20.93
C THR A 18 11.21 -3.57 21.74
N GLY A 19 12.23 -2.71 21.78
CA GLY A 19 13.53 -2.96 22.42
C GLY A 19 14.64 -3.38 21.44
N GLN A 20 15.76 -3.83 21.99
CA GLN A 20 16.99 -4.13 21.24
C GLN A 20 16.79 -5.15 20.12
N LEU A 21 17.44 -4.91 18.97
CA LEU A 21 17.37 -5.84 17.86
C LEU A 21 18.23 -7.08 18.13
N HIS A 22 17.68 -8.26 17.85
CA HIS A 22 18.39 -9.53 17.86
C HIS A 22 18.58 -10.09 16.45
N LEU A 23 19.36 -11.16 16.29
CA LEU A 23 19.65 -11.80 15.01
C LEU A 23 18.40 -12.17 14.18
N GLY A 24 17.28 -12.51 14.83
CA GLY A 24 16.01 -12.73 14.15
C GLY A 24 15.54 -11.51 13.33
N HIS A 25 15.69 -10.28 13.83
CA HIS A 25 15.36 -9.07 13.09
C HIS A 25 16.32 -8.83 11.93
N TYR A 26 17.61 -9.12 12.13
CA TYR A 26 18.60 -8.99 11.08
C TYR A 26 18.32 -9.93 9.91
N HIS A 27 18.11 -11.22 10.18
CA HIS A 27 17.83 -12.22 9.15
C HIS A 27 16.43 -12.08 8.55
N GLY A 28 15.45 -11.67 9.34
CA GLY A 28 14.06 -11.56 8.91
C GLY A 28 13.73 -10.29 8.14
N VAL A 29 14.44 -9.18 8.39
CA VAL A 29 14.09 -7.86 7.82
C VAL A 29 15.32 -7.12 7.30
N LEU A 30 16.30 -6.81 8.16
CA LEU A 30 17.38 -5.86 7.80
C LEU A 30 18.26 -6.35 6.66
N LYS A 31 18.61 -7.63 6.62
CA LYS A 31 19.39 -8.22 5.53
C LYS A 31 18.70 -8.02 4.17
N ASN A 32 17.37 -8.09 4.14
CA ASN A 32 16.59 -7.82 2.93
C ASN A 32 16.57 -6.32 2.61
N TRP A 33 16.37 -5.45 3.61
CA TRP A 33 16.40 -4.00 3.43
C TRP A 33 17.73 -3.50 2.87
N ILE A 34 18.87 -4.05 3.33
CA ILE A 34 20.22 -3.69 2.84
C ILE A 34 20.37 -3.96 1.34
N LYS A 35 19.70 -5.01 0.83
CA LYS A 35 19.66 -5.28 -0.61
C LYS A 35 18.70 -4.32 -1.32
N LEU A 36 17.48 -4.19 -0.79
CA LEU A 36 16.40 -3.45 -1.44
C LEU A 36 16.68 -1.93 -1.56
N GLN A 37 17.41 -1.34 -0.61
CA GLN A 37 17.78 0.08 -0.65
C GLN A 37 18.53 0.51 -1.92
N HIS A 38 19.18 -0.44 -2.61
CA HIS A 38 19.90 -0.16 -3.86
C HIS A 38 19.09 -0.52 -5.12
N GLU A 39 17.95 -1.19 -4.97
CA GLU A 39 17.10 -1.67 -6.07
C GLU A 39 15.81 -0.84 -6.21
N PHE A 40 15.32 -0.26 -5.11
CA PHE A 40 14.01 0.39 -5.01
C PHE A 40 14.09 1.77 -4.33
N ASP A 41 13.06 2.59 -4.55
CA ASP A 41 12.83 3.81 -3.78
C ASP A 41 12.21 3.41 -2.43
N CYS A 42 13.04 3.38 -1.38
CA CYS A 42 12.69 2.77 -0.10
C CYS A 42 12.21 3.78 0.94
N PHE A 43 11.08 3.47 1.57
CA PHE A 43 10.52 4.16 2.72
C PHE A 43 10.58 3.21 3.92
N PHE A 44 11.54 3.45 4.82
CA PHE A 44 11.74 2.66 6.03
C PHE A 44 11.40 3.50 7.25
N PHE A 45 10.57 2.98 8.15
CA PHE A 45 10.07 3.81 9.24
C PHE A 45 9.88 3.08 10.56
N VAL A 46 10.04 3.86 11.63
CA VAL A 46 9.74 3.43 12.98
C VAL A 46 8.23 3.54 13.22
N ALA A 47 7.57 2.41 13.44
CA ALA A 47 6.12 2.30 13.63
C ALA A 47 5.76 2.51 15.11
N ASP A 48 5.98 3.72 15.63
CA ASP A 48 5.81 4.07 17.05
C ASP A 48 4.34 4.14 17.49
N TRP A 49 3.40 4.59 16.65
CA TRP A 49 1.96 4.48 16.97
C TRP A 49 1.47 3.03 17.01
N HIS A 50 2.03 2.14 16.18
CA HIS A 50 1.73 0.71 16.28
C HIS A 50 2.20 0.10 17.60
N ALA A 51 3.27 0.60 18.22
CA ALA A 51 3.69 0.14 19.55
C ALA A 51 2.62 0.43 20.62
N LEU A 52 1.90 1.56 20.50
CA LEU A 52 0.83 1.92 21.43
C LEU A 52 -0.33 0.93 21.42
N THR A 53 -0.55 0.19 20.33
CA THR A 53 -1.65 -0.79 20.24
C THR A 53 -1.55 -1.92 21.26
N THR A 54 -0.33 -2.21 21.74
CA THR A 54 -0.06 -3.22 22.78
C THR A 54 0.66 -2.67 24.01
N HIS A 55 1.15 -1.43 23.99
CA HIS A 55 1.88 -0.78 25.10
C HIS A 55 1.18 0.47 25.64
N TYR A 56 -0.13 0.65 25.39
CA TYR A 56 -0.86 1.85 25.80
C TYR A 56 -0.85 2.11 27.32
N GLU A 57 -0.72 1.07 28.17
CA GLU A 57 -0.67 1.22 29.64
C GLU A 57 0.70 1.68 30.15
N ASP A 58 1.78 1.36 29.43
CA ASP A 58 3.13 1.76 29.78
C ASP A 58 3.95 2.05 28.52
N THR A 59 4.04 3.34 28.20
CA THR A 59 4.78 3.86 27.05
C THR A 59 6.22 4.21 27.38
N ARG A 60 6.65 4.06 28.65
CA ARG A 60 8.01 4.37 29.08
C ARG A 60 8.96 3.36 28.41
N GLY A 61 9.88 3.88 27.61
CA GLY A 61 10.83 3.07 26.84
C GLY A 61 10.55 2.99 25.34
N ILE A 62 9.39 3.45 24.84
CA ILE A 62 9.14 3.55 23.39
C ILE A 62 10.15 4.51 22.77
N GLU A 63 10.34 5.70 23.35
CA GLU A 63 11.27 6.71 22.84
C GLU A 63 12.72 6.20 22.82
N GLU A 64 13.18 5.54 23.88
CA GLU A 64 14.51 4.93 23.93
C GLU A 64 14.66 3.85 22.87
N SER A 65 13.66 2.96 22.75
CA SER A 65 13.62 1.89 21.74
C SER A 65 13.62 2.43 20.30
N VAL A 66 13.00 3.59 20.06
CA VAL A 66 13.03 4.26 18.75
C VAL A 66 14.48 4.62 18.38
N TRP A 67 15.21 5.25 19.30
CA TRP A 67 16.60 5.64 19.06
C TRP A 67 17.53 4.44 18.91
N GLU A 68 17.44 3.45 19.81
CA GLU A 68 18.22 2.22 19.72
C GLU A 68 18.01 1.51 18.38
N MET A 69 16.75 1.38 17.95
CA MET A 69 16.42 0.69 16.70
C MET A 69 16.97 1.42 15.47
N VAL A 70 16.89 2.76 15.42
CA VAL A 70 17.47 3.53 14.30
C VAL A 70 18.99 3.42 14.27
N ILE A 71 19.64 3.44 15.44
CA ILE A 71 21.10 3.22 15.56
C ILE A 71 21.45 1.83 15.01
N ASP A 72 20.73 0.79 15.41
CA ASP A 72 20.97 -0.58 14.95
C ASP A 72 20.76 -0.73 13.44
N TRP A 73 19.75 -0.07 12.85
CA TRP A 73 19.52 -0.10 11.41
C TRP A 73 20.69 0.48 10.62
N ILE A 74 21.17 1.65 11.04
CA ILE A 74 22.31 2.32 10.40
C ILE A 74 23.57 1.48 10.60
N ALA A 75 23.80 0.95 11.81
CA ALA A 75 24.93 0.08 12.11
C ALA A 75 24.91 -1.23 11.31
N ALA A 76 23.72 -1.77 11.00
CA ALA A 76 23.55 -2.96 10.16
C ALA A 76 23.80 -2.70 8.67
N GLY A 77 23.83 -1.43 8.22
CA GLY A 77 24.16 -1.06 6.84
C GLY A 77 23.03 -0.37 6.06
N ILE A 78 21.98 0.11 6.73
CA ILE A 78 21.02 1.01 6.09
C ILE A 78 21.64 2.38 5.90
N GLU A 79 21.70 2.86 4.66
CA GLU A 79 22.28 4.14 4.30
C GLU A 79 21.20 5.23 4.27
N PRO A 80 21.23 6.23 5.19
CA PRO A 80 20.22 7.30 5.21
C PRO A 80 20.20 8.16 3.93
N SER A 81 21.27 8.14 3.12
CA SER A 81 21.33 8.81 1.82
C SER A 81 20.65 8.04 0.70
N ALA A 82 20.41 6.73 0.86
CA ALA A 82 19.81 5.87 -0.15
C ALA A 82 18.30 5.66 0.06
N VAL A 83 17.79 5.91 1.27
CA VAL A 83 16.40 5.63 1.64
C VAL A 83 15.75 6.80 2.38
N SER A 84 14.42 6.83 2.43
CA SER A 84 13.69 7.73 3.32
C SER A 84 13.48 7.05 4.68
N LEU A 85 14.24 7.49 5.69
CA LEU A 85 14.08 7.09 7.10
C LEU A 85 13.22 8.10 7.86
N PHE A 86 12.19 7.64 8.56
CA PHE A 86 11.32 8.53 9.35
C PHE A 86 10.63 7.81 10.53
N LEU A 87 10.00 8.59 11.40
CA LEU A 87 9.15 8.11 12.49
C LEU A 87 7.69 8.27 12.07
N GLN A 88 6.86 7.24 12.29
CA GLN A 88 5.44 7.26 11.92
C GLN A 88 4.72 8.46 12.57
N SER A 89 4.94 8.71 13.86
CA SER A 89 4.29 9.82 14.58
C SER A 89 4.68 11.22 14.10
N GLN A 90 5.78 11.36 13.36
CA GLN A 90 6.25 12.64 12.82
C GLN A 90 5.63 12.98 11.46
N VAL A 91 4.78 12.09 10.91
CA VAL A 91 4.06 12.28 9.65
C VAL A 91 2.55 12.16 9.93
N PRO A 92 1.88 13.26 10.35
CA PRO A 92 0.50 13.24 10.81
C PRO A 92 -0.50 12.73 9.76
N GLU A 93 -0.14 12.82 8.48
CA GLU A 93 -0.95 12.33 7.37
C GLU A 93 -1.23 10.81 7.44
N HIS A 94 -0.40 10.04 8.16
CA HIS A 94 -0.71 8.64 8.48
C HIS A 94 -2.00 8.53 9.29
N ALA A 95 -2.18 9.38 10.31
CA ALA A 95 -3.39 9.41 11.12
C ALA A 95 -4.60 9.97 10.34
N GLU A 96 -4.38 11.00 9.52
CA GLU A 96 -5.44 11.57 8.68
C GLU A 96 -5.97 10.53 7.68
N LEU A 97 -5.08 9.83 6.97
CA LEU A 97 -5.48 8.80 6.03
C LEU A 97 -6.15 7.63 6.76
N HIS A 98 -5.62 7.19 7.90
CA HIS A 98 -6.25 6.16 8.72
C HIS A 98 -7.69 6.55 9.11
N LEU A 99 -7.91 7.79 9.55
CA LEU A 99 -9.24 8.31 9.88
C LEU A 99 -10.18 8.20 8.67
N LEU A 100 -9.76 8.67 7.49
CA LEU A 100 -10.58 8.63 6.28
C LEU A 100 -10.89 7.19 5.85
N LEU A 101 -9.90 6.29 5.90
CA LEU A 101 -10.09 4.88 5.55
C LEU A 101 -11.02 4.17 6.55
N SER A 102 -11.02 4.57 7.82
CA SER A 102 -11.88 3.95 8.84
C SER A 102 -13.37 4.16 8.56
N MET A 103 -13.76 5.29 7.97
CA MET A 103 -15.15 5.60 7.62
C MET A 103 -15.73 4.68 6.54
N ILE A 104 -14.88 4.05 5.72
CA ILE A 104 -15.31 3.18 4.63
C ILE A 104 -15.00 1.71 4.89
N THR A 105 -14.25 1.35 5.94
CA THR A 105 -13.81 -0.02 6.17
C THR A 105 -14.80 -0.77 7.08
N PRO A 106 -15.41 -1.87 6.61
CA PRO A 106 -16.31 -2.66 7.46
C PRO A 106 -15.57 -3.28 8.65
N VAL A 107 -16.14 -3.17 9.84
CA VAL A 107 -15.56 -3.77 11.07
C VAL A 107 -15.30 -5.27 10.92
N SER A 108 -16.20 -5.98 10.24
CA SER A 108 -16.08 -7.43 10.00
C SER A 108 -14.87 -7.83 9.15
N TRP A 109 -14.24 -6.90 8.42
CA TRP A 109 -12.99 -7.17 7.73
C TRP A 109 -11.83 -7.24 8.72
N LEU A 110 -11.81 -6.36 9.72
CA LEU A 110 -10.79 -6.31 10.75
C LEU A 110 -10.87 -7.54 11.68
N GLU A 111 -12.07 -7.92 12.10
CA GLU A 111 -12.31 -9.09 12.96
C GLU A 111 -11.91 -10.43 12.32
N ARG A 112 -11.78 -10.47 11.00
CA ARG A 112 -11.41 -11.67 10.23
C ARG A 112 -9.92 -11.80 9.95
N VAL A 113 -9.12 -10.78 10.28
CA VAL A 113 -7.67 -10.86 10.14
C VAL A 113 -7.15 -11.93 11.12
N PRO A 114 -6.45 -12.99 10.63
CA PRO A 114 -6.07 -14.13 11.48
C PRO A 114 -5.23 -13.74 12.70
N THR A 115 -4.29 -12.82 12.50
CA THR A 115 -3.35 -12.35 13.53
C THR A 115 -4.04 -11.69 14.72
N TYR A 116 -5.24 -11.11 14.52
CA TYR A 116 -6.00 -10.44 15.59
C TYR A 116 -6.36 -11.44 16.69
N LYS A 117 -6.98 -12.57 16.33
CA LYS A 117 -7.38 -13.60 17.30
C LYS A 117 -6.17 -14.26 17.95
N ASP A 118 -5.16 -14.60 17.15
CA ASP A 118 -3.94 -15.24 17.66
C ASP A 118 -3.21 -14.36 18.68
N GLN A 119 -3.14 -13.04 18.44
CA GLN A 119 -2.49 -12.12 19.38
C GLN A 119 -3.33 -11.87 20.64
N GLN A 120 -4.66 -11.81 20.54
CA GLN A 120 -5.54 -11.76 21.72
C GLN A 120 -5.34 -13.01 22.61
N GLU A 121 -5.16 -14.19 22.00
CA GLU A 121 -4.90 -15.42 22.74
C GLU A 121 -3.50 -15.51 23.34
N LYS A 122 -2.48 -14.93 22.69
CA LYS A 122 -1.09 -14.93 23.19
C LYS A 122 -0.85 -13.91 24.30
N LEU A 123 -1.58 -12.79 24.27
CA LEU A 123 -1.38 -11.65 25.17
C LEU A 123 -2.55 -11.50 26.16
N LYS A 124 -3.00 -12.61 26.76
CA LYS A 124 -4.16 -12.63 27.68
C LYS A 124 -4.01 -11.75 28.92
N GLU A 125 -2.78 -11.43 29.30
CA GLU A 125 -2.50 -10.57 30.45
C GLU A 125 -2.71 -9.08 30.14
N LYS A 126 -2.85 -8.71 28.85
CA LYS A 126 -3.15 -7.35 28.40
C LYS A 126 -4.60 -7.26 27.97
N ASP A 127 -5.28 -6.17 28.33
CA ASP A 127 -6.59 -5.87 27.75
C ASP A 127 -6.41 -5.34 26.33
N LEU A 128 -6.50 -6.23 25.34
CA LEU A 128 -6.40 -5.92 23.91
C LEU A 128 -7.78 -5.77 23.26
N ALA A 129 -8.86 -5.67 24.03
CA ALA A 129 -10.20 -5.39 23.53
C ALA A 129 -10.38 -3.89 23.19
N THR A 130 -9.36 -3.28 22.58
CA THR A 130 -9.33 -1.85 22.27
C THR A 130 -9.57 -1.60 20.79
N TYR A 131 -10.16 -0.45 20.46
CA TYR A 131 -10.33 -0.03 19.07
C TYR A 131 -8.98 0.08 18.34
N GLY A 132 -7.95 0.59 19.02
CA GLY A 132 -6.60 0.71 18.43
C GLY A 132 -6.02 -0.65 18.05
N PHE A 133 -6.22 -1.67 18.87
CA PHE A 133 -5.76 -3.02 18.56
C PHE A 133 -6.60 -3.71 17.46
N LEU A 134 -7.91 -3.47 17.41
CA LEU A 134 -8.72 -3.96 16.27
C LEU A 134 -8.37 -3.21 14.96
N GLY A 135 -8.05 -1.92 15.06
CA GLY A 135 -7.82 -1.02 13.93
C GLY A 135 -6.39 -1.01 13.39
N TYR A 136 -5.41 -1.62 14.07
CA TYR A 136 -4.00 -1.54 13.64
C TYR A 136 -3.76 -2.05 12.20
N PRO A 137 -4.43 -3.10 11.70
CA PRO A 137 -4.24 -3.53 10.30
C PRO A 137 -4.65 -2.45 9.30
N LEU A 138 -5.62 -1.60 9.65
CA LEU A 138 -6.03 -0.47 8.83
C LEU A 138 -5.04 0.70 8.93
N LEU A 139 -4.46 0.94 10.11
CA LEU A 139 -3.36 1.89 10.27
C LEU A 139 -2.15 1.47 9.41
N GLN A 140 -1.80 0.19 9.42
CA GLN A 140 -0.78 -0.37 8.52
C GLN A 140 -1.14 -0.13 7.04
N GLY A 141 -2.41 -0.29 6.68
CA GLY A 141 -2.88 0.05 5.34
C GLY A 141 -2.69 1.53 4.98
N ALA A 142 -2.97 2.45 5.91
CA ALA A 142 -2.69 3.88 5.72
C ALA A 142 -1.20 4.14 5.54
N ASP A 143 -0.34 3.52 6.38
CA ASP A 143 1.11 3.62 6.29
C ASP A 143 1.64 3.17 4.93
N ILE A 144 1.00 2.19 4.29
CA ILE A 144 1.38 1.69 2.97
C ILE A 144 0.89 2.61 1.85
N LEU A 145 -0.39 2.99 1.91
CA LEU A 145 -1.10 3.64 0.80
C LEU A 145 -0.69 5.10 0.61
N ILE A 146 -0.29 5.80 1.68
CA ILE A 146 0.10 7.21 1.61
C ILE A 146 1.33 7.44 0.70
N TYR A 147 2.29 6.51 0.71
CA TYR A 147 3.49 6.56 -0.15
C TYR A 147 3.25 6.02 -1.57
N ARG A 148 2.03 5.50 -1.82
CA ARG A 148 1.66 4.80 -3.04
C ARG A 148 2.63 3.66 -3.36
N ALA A 149 3.04 2.90 -2.35
CA ALA A 149 3.97 1.78 -2.52
C ALA A 149 3.33 0.67 -3.36
N GLY A 150 4.08 0.15 -4.34
CA GLY A 150 3.64 -0.97 -5.17
C GLY A 150 4.02 -2.32 -4.57
N GLN A 151 5.05 -2.36 -3.72
CA GLN A 151 5.52 -3.56 -3.05
C GLN A 151 5.76 -3.30 -1.56
N VAL A 152 5.48 -4.31 -0.72
CA VAL A 152 5.63 -4.23 0.74
C VAL A 152 6.42 -5.45 1.20
N PRO A 153 7.70 -5.29 1.60
CA PRO A 153 8.51 -6.37 2.14
C PRO A 153 7.93 -6.84 3.47
N VAL A 154 7.45 -8.09 3.51
CA VAL A 154 6.79 -8.66 4.68
C VAL A 154 7.07 -10.15 4.86
N GLY A 155 6.86 -10.66 6.08
CA GLY A 155 6.80 -12.08 6.37
C GLY A 155 5.45 -12.71 5.99
N GLU A 156 5.37 -14.04 6.00
CA GLU A 156 4.14 -14.77 5.66
C GLU A 156 2.96 -14.43 6.59
N ASP A 157 3.24 -14.14 7.86
CA ASP A 157 2.24 -13.77 8.88
C ASP A 157 1.55 -12.43 8.59
N GLN A 158 2.21 -11.55 7.83
CA GLN A 158 1.74 -10.20 7.51
C GLN A 158 1.05 -10.10 6.14
N VAL A 159 1.03 -11.18 5.34
CA VAL A 159 0.39 -11.19 4.01
C VAL A 159 -1.09 -10.83 4.12
N SER A 160 -1.77 -11.29 5.17
CA SER A 160 -3.18 -10.98 5.40
C SER A 160 -3.46 -9.47 5.60
N HIS A 161 -2.53 -8.72 6.19
CA HIS A 161 -2.64 -7.27 6.33
C HIS A 161 -2.44 -6.55 4.99
N VAL A 162 -1.53 -7.05 4.14
CA VAL A 162 -1.35 -6.50 2.78
C VAL A 162 -2.59 -6.78 1.93
N GLU A 163 -3.20 -7.96 2.04
CA GLU A 163 -4.46 -8.25 1.35
C GLU A 163 -5.62 -7.38 1.85
N LEU A 164 -5.76 -7.16 3.16
CA LEU A 164 -6.71 -6.18 3.69
C LEU A 164 -6.48 -4.78 3.09
N THR A 165 -5.21 -4.35 3.02
CA THR A 165 -4.83 -3.06 2.43
C THR A 165 -5.27 -2.96 0.97
N ARG A 166 -5.10 -4.03 0.19
CA ARG A 166 -5.56 -4.11 -1.21
C ARG A 166 -7.08 -3.99 -1.32
N GLU A 167 -7.82 -4.70 -0.47
CA GLU A 167 -9.29 -4.62 -0.43
C GLU A 167 -9.79 -3.21 -0.06
N VAL A 168 -9.15 -2.57 0.92
CA VAL A 168 -9.45 -1.19 1.31
C VAL A 168 -9.16 -0.22 0.17
N ALA A 169 -8.03 -0.37 -0.53
CA ALA A 169 -7.69 0.45 -1.69
C ALA A 169 -8.70 0.29 -2.85
N ARG A 170 -9.10 -0.95 -3.15
CA ARG A 170 -10.16 -1.24 -4.15
C ARG A 170 -11.47 -0.57 -3.79
N ARG A 171 -11.89 -0.69 -2.53
CA ARG A 171 -13.11 -0.08 -2.03
C ARG A 171 -13.05 1.45 -2.11
N PHE A 172 -11.94 2.05 -1.72
CA PHE A 172 -11.71 3.49 -1.84
C PHE A 172 -11.84 3.94 -3.31
N ASN A 173 -11.15 3.26 -4.22
CA ASN A 173 -11.21 3.55 -5.66
C ASN A 173 -12.61 3.34 -6.24
N HIS A 174 -13.37 2.36 -5.73
CA HIS A 174 -14.75 2.15 -6.16
C HIS A 174 -15.66 3.32 -5.73
N ILE A 175 -15.54 3.78 -4.48
CA ILE A 175 -16.38 4.85 -3.92
C ILE A 175 -16.00 6.21 -4.52
N TYR A 176 -14.70 6.52 -4.61
CA TYR A 176 -14.21 7.86 -4.94
C TYR A 176 -13.61 7.99 -6.34
N GLY A 177 -13.32 6.88 -7.02
CA GLY A 177 -12.71 6.88 -8.36
C GLY A 177 -13.70 7.13 -9.51
N ARG A 178 -15.01 7.13 -9.25
CA ARG A 178 -16.05 7.47 -10.24
C ARG A 178 -16.58 8.88 -9.97
N GLU A 179 -16.36 9.77 -10.91
CA GLU A 179 -16.98 11.10 -10.91
C GLU A 179 -18.40 11.04 -11.48
N GLN A 180 -19.24 12.05 -11.17
CA GLN A 180 -20.67 12.08 -11.52
C GLN A 180 -20.97 11.89 -13.03
N ASP A 181 -20.03 12.22 -13.91
CA ASP A 181 -20.13 12.06 -15.37
C ASP A 181 -18.98 11.19 -15.94
N PHE A 182 -18.54 10.18 -15.18
CA PHE A 182 -17.37 9.38 -15.52
C PHE A 182 -17.43 8.81 -16.94
N GLU A 183 -18.53 8.18 -17.33
CA GLU A 183 -18.71 7.55 -18.64
C GLU A 183 -18.67 8.58 -19.76
N GLN A 184 -19.36 9.72 -19.59
CA GLN A 184 -19.41 10.78 -20.60
C GLN A 184 -18.01 11.38 -20.82
N LYS A 185 -17.27 11.63 -19.73
CA LYS A 185 -15.90 12.12 -19.79
C LYS A 185 -14.93 11.08 -20.36
N ALA A 186 -15.17 9.80 -20.10
CA ALA A 186 -14.38 8.72 -20.68
C ALA A 186 -14.61 8.62 -22.19
N GLU A 187 -15.86 8.63 -22.66
CA GLU A 187 -16.18 8.67 -24.09
C GLU A 187 -15.59 9.90 -24.79
N ALA A 188 -15.65 11.08 -24.15
CA ALA A 188 -15.00 12.28 -24.65
C ALA A 188 -13.46 12.12 -24.75
N ALA A 189 -12.83 11.49 -23.76
CA ALA A 189 -11.40 11.17 -23.79
C ALA A 189 -11.03 10.16 -24.88
N ILE A 190 -11.89 9.16 -25.14
CA ILE A 190 -11.71 8.20 -26.23
C ILE A 190 -11.63 8.94 -27.58
N MET A 191 -12.51 9.91 -27.80
CA MET A 191 -12.54 10.67 -29.05
C MET A 191 -11.26 11.48 -29.30
N LYS A 192 -10.58 11.94 -28.23
CA LYS A 192 -9.30 12.67 -28.34
C LYS A 192 -8.18 11.81 -28.93
N MET A 193 -8.24 10.49 -28.82
CA MET A 193 -7.24 9.58 -29.42
C MET A 193 -7.33 9.49 -30.95
N GLY A 194 -8.38 10.06 -31.57
CA GLY A 194 -8.65 9.99 -32.99
C GLY A 194 -9.43 8.74 -33.41
N LYS A 195 -10.19 8.83 -34.51
CA LYS A 195 -11.21 7.82 -34.91
C LYS A 195 -10.69 6.38 -34.96
N LYS A 196 -9.47 6.15 -35.46
CA LYS A 196 -8.87 4.81 -35.58
C LYS A 196 -8.58 4.21 -34.20
N ASN A 197 -7.90 4.96 -33.33
CA ASN A 197 -7.53 4.51 -32.00
C ASN A 197 -8.75 4.40 -31.09
N ALA A 198 -9.72 5.32 -31.22
CA ALA A 198 -11.00 5.23 -30.53
C ALA A 198 -11.75 3.92 -30.82
N LYS A 199 -11.82 3.52 -32.10
CA LYS A 199 -12.43 2.24 -32.50
C LYS A 199 -11.64 1.04 -31.96
N LEU A 200 -10.32 1.08 -32.04
CA LEU A 200 -9.45 0.01 -31.53
C LEU A 200 -9.62 -0.16 -30.01
N TYR A 201 -9.55 0.94 -29.26
CA TYR A 201 -9.73 0.96 -27.81
C TYR A 201 -11.09 0.36 -27.41
N ASN A 202 -12.18 0.78 -28.06
CA ASN A 202 -13.51 0.25 -27.75
C ASN A 202 -13.64 -1.26 -28.02
N ASN A 203 -13.02 -1.77 -29.09
CA ASN A 203 -13.00 -3.20 -29.38
C ASN A 203 -12.22 -3.99 -28.33
N LEU A 204 -11.04 -3.50 -27.93
CA LEU A 204 -10.20 -4.14 -26.91
C LEU A 204 -10.89 -4.12 -25.54
N ARG A 205 -11.48 -2.99 -25.15
CA ARG A 205 -12.28 -2.86 -23.93
C ARG A 205 -13.42 -3.88 -23.91
N LYS A 206 -14.17 -3.98 -25.00
CA LYS A 206 -15.29 -4.92 -25.12
C LYS A 206 -14.82 -6.37 -25.01
N ALA A 207 -13.72 -6.72 -25.68
CA ALA A 207 -13.13 -8.06 -25.59
C ALA A 207 -12.74 -8.42 -24.15
N TYR A 208 -12.10 -7.50 -23.43
CA TYR A 208 -11.73 -7.72 -22.03
C TYR A 208 -12.97 -7.83 -21.12
N GLN A 209 -13.89 -6.87 -21.17
CA GLN A 209 -15.02 -6.83 -20.24
C GLN A 209 -16.04 -7.94 -20.47
N GLU A 210 -16.25 -8.39 -21.72
CA GLU A 210 -17.22 -9.44 -22.03
C GLU A 210 -16.62 -10.85 -21.97
N LYS A 211 -15.33 -11.00 -22.31
CA LYS A 211 -14.69 -12.33 -22.48
C LYS A 211 -13.50 -12.57 -21.57
N GLY A 212 -13.07 -11.60 -20.78
CA GLY A 212 -11.88 -11.71 -19.93
C GLY A 212 -10.57 -11.78 -20.71
N ASP A 213 -10.53 -11.24 -21.93
CA ASP A 213 -9.37 -11.30 -22.81
C ASP A 213 -8.17 -10.48 -22.28
N ALA A 214 -7.23 -11.16 -21.62
CA ALA A 214 -6.05 -10.54 -21.01
C ALA A 214 -5.08 -9.93 -22.05
N GLU A 215 -5.01 -10.50 -23.25
CA GLU A 215 -4.16 -9.97 -24.33
C GLU A 215 -4.75 -8.65 -24.87
N ALA A 216 -6.07 -8.59 -24.99
CA ALA A 216 -6.77 -7.35 -25.33
C ALA A 216 -6.55 -6.26 -24.27
N LEU A 217 -6.55 -6.62 -22.98
CA LEU A 217 -6.25 -5.69 -21.89
C LEU A 217 -4.85 -5.10 -22.01
N GLU A 218 -3.82 -5.94 -22.15
CA GLU A 218 -2.44 -5.48 -22.27
C GLU A 218 -2.21 -4.64 -23.52
N THR A 219 -2.82 -5.03 -24.64
CA THR A 219 -2.79 -4.24 -25.89
C THR A 219 -3.44 -2.87 -25.70
N ALA A 220 -4.58 -2.80 -25.01
CA ALA A 220 -5.25 -1.53 -24.73
C ALA A 220 -4.43 -0.65 -23.78
N ARG A 221 -3.79 -1.24 -22.77
CA ARG A 221 -2.87 -0.52 -21.87
C ARG A 221 -1.69 0.08 -22.64
N ALA A 222 -1.07 -0.69 -23.53
CA ALA A 222 0.01 -0.20 -24.39
C ALA A 222 -0.47 0.91 -25.33
N LEU A 223 -1.67 0.78 -25.91
CA LEU A 223 -2.29 1.82 -26.71
C LEU A 223 -2.43 3.13 -25.93
N LEU A 224 -2.98 3.09 -24.71
CA LEU A 224 -3.14 4.29 -23.87
C LEU A 224 -1.79 4.94 -23.55
N LYS A 225 -0.76 4.15 -23.20
CA LYS A 225 0.59 4.67 -22.94
C LYS A 225 1.22 5.37 -24.15
N SER A 226 0.87 4.94 -25.37
CA SER A 226 1.39 5.54 -26.60
C SER A 226 0.74 6.90 -26.94
N GLN A 227 -0.39 7.25 -26.31
CA GLN A 227 -1.12 8.48 -26.63
C GLN A 227 -0.51 9.69 -25.88
N GLN A 228 0.29 10.48 -26.58
CA GLN A 228 0.90 11.71 -26.02
C GLN A 228 -0.06 12.91 -25.95
N ASN A 229 -1.19 12.84 -26.65
CA ASN A 229 -2.16 13.94 -26.75
C ASN A 229 -3.25 13.92 -25.67
N LEU A 230 -3.23 12.91 -24.78
CA LEU A 230 -4.16 12.82 -23.66
C LEU A 230 -3.60 13.53 -22.43
N ALA A 231 -4.46 14.29 -21.74
CA ALA A 231 -4.13 14.79 -20.41
C ALA A 231 -4.05 13.63 -19.41
N LEU A 232 -3.24 13.76 -18.35
CA LEU A 232 -3.05 12.71 -17.35
C LEU A 232 -4.39 12.19 -16.78
N GLY A 233 -5.29 13.10 -16.41
CA GLY A 233 -6.60 12.73 -15.87
C GLY A 233 -7.53 12.04 -16.88
N ASP A 234 -7.33 12.25 -18.18
CA ASP A 234 -8.04 11.52 -19.23
C ASP A 234 -7.46 10.11 -19.38
N THR A 235 -6.13 9.99 -19.39
CA THR A 235 -5.42 8.71 -19.42
C THR A 235 -5.82 7.81 -18.24
N GLU A 236 -5.80 8.34 -17.01
CA GLU A 236 -6.21 7.59 -15.81
C GLU A 236 -7.69 7.16 -15.86
N ARG A 237 -8.55 8.01 -16.43
CA ARG A 237 -9.97 7.67 -16.63
C ARG A 237 -10.12 6.52 -17.62
N LEU A 238 -9.36 6.54 -18.72
CA LEU A 238 -9.40 5.47 -19.70
C LEU A 238 -8.85 4.16 -19.15
N PHE A 239 -7.77 4.18 -18.35
CA PHE A 239 -7.32 2.96 -17.67
C PHE A 239 -8.40 2.35 -16.78
N GLY A 240 -9.09 3.17 -15.97
CA GLY A 240 -10.21 2.70 -15.16
C GLY A 240 -11.37 2.15 -16.00
N PHE A 241 -11.76 2.91 -17.03
CA PHE A 241 -12.88 2.56 -17.90
C PHE A 241 -12.62 1.31 -18.73
N LEU A 242 -11.36 1.01 -19.06
CA LEU A 242 -10.93 -0.20 -19.73
C LEU A 242 -11.31 -1.45 -18.92
N GLU A 243 -11.14 -1.38 -17.60
CA GLU A 243 -11.37 -2.48 -16.67
C GLU A 243 -12.79 -2.51 -16.08
N GLY A 244 -13.67 -1.60 -16.51
CA GLY A 244 -15.05 -1.47 -16.02
C GLY A 244 -15.18 -0.71 -14.69
N GLY A 245 -14.07 -0.14 -14.21
CA GLY A 245 -13.96 0.59 -12.96
C GLY A 245 -13.88 2.12 -13.12
N GLY A 246 -13.60 2.78 -12.00
CA GLY A 246 -13.26 4.21 -11.94
C GLY A 246 -11.76 4.46 -12.04
N LYS A 247 -11.33 5.70 -11.83
CA LYS A 247 -9.90 6.05 -11.70
C LYS A 247 -9.26 5.29 -10.54
N VAL A 248 -8.03 4.85 -10.74
CA VAL A 248 -7.20 4.28 -9.68
C VAL A 248 -6.53 5.41 -8.90
N ILE A 249 -7.03 5.70 -7.70
CA ILE A 249 -6.48 6.75 -6.82
C ILE A 249 -5.37 6.13 -5.96
N LEU A 250 -5.73 5.11 -5.18
CA LEU A 250 -4.83 4.34 -4.33
C LEU A 250 -4.34 3.10 -5.08
N PRO A 251 -3.03 2.79 -5.06
CA PRO A 251 -2.53 1.57 -5.68
C PRO A 251 -2.96 0.33 -4.90
N GLU A 252 -2.92 -0.82 -5.57
CA GLU A 252 -3.05 -2.12 -4.90
C GLU A 252 -1.65 -2.70 -4.62
N PRO A 253 -1.10 -2.53 -3.41
CA PRO A 253 0.24 -3.01 -3.07
C PRO A 253 0.33 -4.54 -3.19
N LYS A 254 1.53 -5.07 -3.42
CA LYS A 254 1.78 -6.52 -3.39
C LYS A 254 2.74 -6.87 -2.27
N ALA A 255 2.49 -8.00 -1.60
CA ALA A 255 3.45 -8.54 -0.66
C ALA A 255 4.72 -8.97 -1.42
N LEU A 256 5.87 -8.49 -0.95
CA LEU A 256 7.18 -8.96 -1.36
C LEU A 256 7.70 -9.86 -0.24
N LEU A 257 7.56 -11.17 -0.41
CA LEU A 257 7.96 -12.13 0.61
C LEU A 257 9.47 -12.06 0.84
N THR A 258 9.85 -11.91 2.10
CA THR A 258 11.27 -12.00 2.46
C THR A 258 11.71 -13.46 2.35
N PRO A 259 12.77 -13.78 1.59
CA PRO A 259 13.23 -15.16 1.46
C PRO A 259 13.55 -15.74 2.84
N ALA A 260 13.04 -16.95 3.12
CA ALA A 260 13.47 -17.69 4.29
C ALA A 260 15.00 -17.88 4.20
N SER A 261 15.73 -17.40 5.21
CA SER A 261 17.19 -17.58 5.31
C SER A 261 17.53 -19.01 5.67
#